data_AF-A0A8T1TBS2-F1
#
_entry.id   AF-A0A8T1TBS2-F1
#
_cell.length_a   1.000
_cell.length_b   1.000
_cell.length_c   1.000
_cell.angle_alpha   90.00
_cell.angle_beta   90.00
_cell.angle_gamma   90.00
#
_symmetry.space_group_name_H-M   'P 1'
#
loop_
_entity.id
_entity.type
_entity.pdbx_description
1 polymer ?
#
loop_
_entity_poly.entity_id
_entity_poly.type
_entity_poly.pdbx_seq_one_letter_code
_entity_poly.pdbx_strand_id
1 'polypeptide(L)'
;PSGSASSGSSFAAELAEAARMVRGAARQRLPRTGPASRTTGLVEKPSRKRKSRTEFSLKEIMSSGGAEDDIPQGERKTVTDFCYLLDKSKQLFNGLRDLPQYGQKQWQSYFGRTFDVYTKLWKFQQQHRQVLDNRYGLKRWQIGEIASKIGQLYYHYYLRTSETSYLNEAFSFYSAIRQRSYYSQVNKEDRPELVVKKLRYYARFIVVCLLLNKMDVVKDLVKELSDEIEDYTHRFNTEDQVEWNLVLQEVAAFVEADPVMVLNDDNTIVITSNRLAETGAPLLEQGMIVGQLTLADALIIGNCNNQ
;
A
#
# COMPACT_ATOMS: atom_id res chain seq x y z
N PRO A 1 -23.66 2.95 23.52
CA PRO A 1 -23.78 1.54 23.09
C PRO A 1 -23.88 1.44 21.56
N SER A 2 -22.98 0.62 21.00
CA SER A 2 -22.94 0.03 19.64
C SER A 2 -22.89 0.97 18.42
N GLY A 3 -21.76 0.94 17.70
CA GLY A 3 -21.72 1.33 16.28
C GLY A 3 -20.39 1.83 15.69
N SER A 4 -19.23 1.54 16.29
CA SER A 4 -17.90 1.84 15.72
C SER A 4 -17.49 0.80 14.67
N ALA A 5 -17.95 0.95 13.43
CA ALA A 5 -17.45 0.12 12.33
C ALA A 5 -17.67 0.80 10.96
N SER A 6 -16.66 1.45 10.40
CA SER A 6 -16.57 1.64 8.93
C SER A 6 -15.18 2.01 8.38
N SER A 7 -14.14 2.10 9.20
CA SER A 7 -12.75 2.29 8.71
C SER A 7 -12.00 0.98 8.45
N GLY A 8 -12.47 -0.14 9.01
CA GLY A 8 -11.86 -1.47 8.89
C GLY A 8 -12.16 -2.19 7.57
N SER A 9 -13.37 -2.04 7.02
CA SER A 9 -13.79 -2.73 5.77
C SER A 9 -12.97 -2.31 4.55
N SER A 10 -12.42 -1.11 4.59
CA SER A 10 -11.58 -0.54 3.55
C SER A 10 -10.17 -1.13 3.51
N PHE A 11 -9.64 -1.53 4.66
CA PHE A 11 -8.26 -1.99 4.81
C PHE A 11 -8.15 -3.49 4.62
N ALA A 12 -9.11 -4.26 5.16
CA ALA A 12 -9.25 -5.67 4.86
C ALA A 12 -9.34 -5.92 3.36
N ALA A 13 -10.00 -5.06 2.57
CA ALA A 13 -10.02 -5.16 1.11
C ALA A 13 -8.66 -4.89 0.45
N GLU A 14 -7.88 -3.94 0.96
CA GLU A 14 -6.56 -3.57 0.39
C GLU A 14 -5.48 -4.61 0.74
N LEU A 15 -5.52 -5.12 1.98
CA LEU A 15 -4.69 -6.23 2.46
C LEU A 15 -5.13 -7.56 1.85
N ALA A 16 -6.44 -7.80 1.70
CA ALA A 16 -6.94 -8.98 1.01
C ALA A 16 -6.59 -8.95 -0.47
N GLU A 17 -6.52 -7.78 -1.13
CA GLU A 17 -6.06 -7.65 -2.51
C GLU A 17 -4.54 -7.86 -2.61
N ALA A 18 -3.74 -7.28 -1.70
CA ALA A 18 -2.31 -7.56 -1.63
C ALA A 18 -2.02 -9.02 -1.31
N ALA A 19 -2.71 -9.61 -0.33
CA ALA A 19 -2.66 -11.03 0.00
C ALA A 19 -3.26 -11.89 -1.12
N ARG A 20 -4.23 -11.40 -1.92
CA ARG A 20 -4.76 -12.08 -3.13
C ARG A 20 -3.75 -12.03 -4.27
N MET A 21 -2.93 -10.99 -4.37
CA MET A 21 -1.80 -10.91 -5.31
C MET A 21 -0.67 -11.85 -4.90
N VAL A 22 -0.36 -11.93 -3.60
CA VAL A 22 0.58 -12.92 -3.03
C VAL A 22 0.03 -14.35 -3.22
N ARG A 23 -1.26 -14.58 -2.96
CA ARG A 23 -1.96 -15.86 -3.24
C ARG A 23 -2.06 -16.16 -4.73
N GLY A 24 -2.15 -15.15 -5.60
CA GLY A 24 -2.22 -15.29 -7.05
C GLY A 24 -0.89 -15.76 -7.64
N ALA A 25 0.23 -15.36 -7.04
CA ALA A 25 1.55 -15.89 -7.35
C ALA A 25 1.76 -17.34 -6.85
N ALA A 26 1.03 -17.76 -5.79
CA ALA A 26 1.19 -19.09 -5.17
C ALA A 26 0.09 -20.12 -5.53
N ARG A 27 -0.97 -19.76 -6.27
CA ARG A 27 -2.13 -20.64 -6.53
C ARG A 27 -2.31 -21.10 -7.99
N GLN A 28 -1.24 -21.20 -8.76
CA GLN A 28 -1.28 -22.23 -9.81
C GLN A 28 -1.05 -23.59 -9.15
N ARG A 29 -2.15 -24.35 -9.00
CA ARG A 29 -2.28 -25.79 -8.66
C ARG A 29 -2.78 -26.10 -7.25
N LEU A 30 -4.10 -26.30 -7.13
CA LEU A 30 -4.77 -27.57 -6.76
C LEU A 30 -6.26 -27.32 -6.44
N PRO A 31 -7.17 -28.29 -6.72
CA PRO A 31 -8.61 -28.03 -6.84
C PRO A 31 -9.34 -28.19 -5.50
N ARG A 32 -10.40 -27.41 -5.29
CA ARG A 32 -11.48 -27.76 -4.36
C ARG A 32 -12.83 -27.63 -5.03
N THR A 33 -13.52 -28.77 -5.06
CA THR A 33 -14.88 -29.01 -5.51
C THR A 33 -15.90 -28.59 -4.44
N GLY A 34 -17.08 -28.13 -4.84
CA GLY A 34 -18.27 -28.05 -3.96
C GLY A 34 -19.10 -26.76 -4.10
N PRO A 35 -20.45 -26.83 -4.00
CA PRO A 35 -21.32 -26.13 -4.94
C PRO A 35 -21.92 -24.80 -4.44
N ALA A 36 -22.33 -23.99 -5.43
CA ALA A 36 -23.07 -22.76 -5.28
C ALA A 36 -24.55 -23.02 -4.90
N SER A 37 -25.13 -22.13 -4.09
CA SER A 37 -26.57 -21.99 -3.91
C SER A 37 -27.00 -20.54 -4.13
N ARG A 38 -28.14 -20.43 -4.82
CA ARG A 38 -28.76 -19.26 -5.45
C ARG A 38 -30.00 -18.88 -4.64
N THR A 39 -30.20 -17.60 -4.36
CA THR A 39 -31.49 -16.94 -4.03
C THR A 39 -31.35 -15.44 -4.32
N THR A 40 -31.94 -14.92 -5.40
CA THR A 40 -33.23 -14.19 -5.51
C THR A 40 -33.36 -12.95 -4.63
N GLY A 41 -33.58 -11.81 -5.29
CA GLY A 41 -33.45 -10.46 -4.74
C GLY A 41 -34.70 -9.84 -4.13
N LEU A 42 -34.60 -8.54 -3.85
CA LEU A 42 -35.71 -7.58 -3.84
C LEU A 42 -35.15 -6.14 -3.84
N VAL A 43 -35.83 -5.31 -4.62
CA VAL A 43 -35.60 -3.90 -4.90
C VAL A 43 -36.22 -3.05 -3.79
N GLU A 44 -35.52 -2.01 -3.32
CA GLU A 44 -36.19 -0.78 -2.88
C GLU A 44 -35.28 0.47 -2.92
N LYS A 45 -35.83 1.53 -3.50
CA LYS A 45 -35.50 2.97 -3.38
C LYS A 45 -36.87 3.64 -3.06
N PRO A 46 -36.98 4.84 -2.43
CA PRO A 46 -36.07 5.98 -2.63
C PRO A 46 -35.90 7.01 -1.47
N SER A 47 -35.04 8.01 -1.75
CA SER A 47 -35.22 9.46 -1.50
C SER A 47 -34.72 10.19 -0.22
N ARG A 48 -33.94 11.25 -0.55
CA ARG A 48 -33.82 12.62 0.01
C ARG A 48 -32.79 12.96 1.11
N LYS A 49 -31.69 13.56 0.62
CA LYS A 49 -30.96 14.78 1.06
C LYS A 49 -31.00 15.14 2.54
N ARG A 50 -29.82 15.12 3.19
CA ARG A 50 -29.43 16.08 4.22
C ARG A 50 -27.91 16.29 4.21
N LYS A 51 -27.49 17.56 4.16
CA LYS A 51 -26.10 18.03 4.22
C LYS A 51 -25.53 17.76 5.62
N SER A 52 -24.32 17.24 5.73
CA SER A 52 -23.49 17.22 6.95
C SER A 52 -22.14 17.88 6.60
N ARG A 53 -21.88 19.09 7.11
CA ARG A 53 -21.27 19.38 8.43
C ARG A 53 -19.79 18.98 8.49
N THR A 54 -18.99 19.57 7.61
CA THR A 54 -17.54 19.74 7.76
C THR A 54 -17.27 20.94 8.67
N GLU A 55 -17.57 20.83 9.95
CA GLU A 55 -17.16 21.81 10.97
C GLU A 55 -17.10 21.11 12.32
N PHE A 56 -16.14 20.22 12.53
CA PHE A 56 -15.73 19.76 13.87
C PHE A 56 -14.37 19.06 13.77
N SER A 57 -13.33 19.82 13.48
CA SER A 57 -11.95 19.62 13.99
C SER A 57 -11.03 20.78 13.55
N LEU A 58 -11.44 22.01 13.88
CA LEU A 58 -10.61 23.22 13.69
C LEU A 58 -10.60 24.12 14.93
N LYS A 59 -11.23 23.69 16.03
CA LYS A 59 -11.41 24.50 17.24
C LYS A 59 -10.60 24.04 18.45
N GLU A 60 -9.80 22.99 18.33
CA GLU A 60 -9.08 22.39 19.47
C GLU A 60 -7.55 22.56 19.39
N ILE A 61 -7.06 23.57 18.63
CA ILE A 61 -5.62 23.90 18.56
C ILE A 61 -5.36 25.37 18.94
N MET A 62 -6.34 26.08 19.51
CA MET A 62 -6.14 27.47 19.96
C MET A 62 -6.54 27.64 21.41
N SER A 63 -5.75 27.06 22.31
CA SER A 63 -5.67 27.53 23.69
C SER A 63 -4.32 27.20 24.31
N SER A 64 -3.38 28.12 24.16
CA SER A 64 -2.42 28.51 25.22
C SER A 64 -1.79 29.82 24.80
N GLY A 65 -1.90 30.83 25.66
CA GLY A 65 -1.62 32.22 25.33
C GLY A 65 -0.14 32.58 25.26
N GLY A 66 0.11 33.73 24.64
CA GLY A 66 1.38 34.46 24.71
C GLY A 66 1.74 35.12 23.37
N ALA A 67 1.57 36.44 23.30
CA ALA A 67 1.94 37.36 22.22
C ALA A 67 1.23 37.15 20.86
N GLU A 68 0.25 38.01 20.56
CA GLU A 68 -0.18 38.28 19.19
C GLU A 68 0.94 39.06 18.47
N ASP A 69 2.04 38.37 18.15
CA ASP A 69 2.96 38.83 17.14
C ASP A 69 2.25 38.74 15.80
N ASP A 70 2.23 39.84 15.05
CA ASP A 70 1.74 39.94 13.67
C ASP A 70 2.38 38.83 12.82
N ILE A 71 1.72 37.67 12.74
CA ILE A 71 2.19 36.54 11.92
C ILE A 71 2.25 37.07 10.48
N PRO A 72 3.45 37.10 9.84
CA PRO A 72 3.58 37.65 8.51
C PRO A 72 2.55 36.99 7.58
N GLN A 73 1.77 37.80 6.85
CA GLN A 73 0.69 37.31 5.99
C GLN A 73 1.16 36.22 5.01
N GLY A 74 2.43 36.29 4.60
CA GLY A 74 3.10 35.26 3.80
C GLY A 74 3.17 33.89 4.49
N GLU A 75 3.53 33.82 5.77
CA GLU A 75 3.60 32.57 6.53
C GLU A 75 2.21 31.94 6.71
N ARG A 76 1.20 32.77 7.01
CA ARG A 76 -0.20 32.30 7.14
C ARG A 76 -0.72 31.74 5.80
N LYS A 77 -0.36 32.38 4.68
CA LYS A 77 -0.68 31.89 3.33
C LYS A 77 0.00 30.56 3.04
N THR A 78 1.29 30.42 3.37
CA THR A 78 2.02 29.15 3.21
C THR A 78 1.35 27.99 3.95
N VAL A 79 0.93 28.20 5.19
CA VAL A 79 0.20 27.17 5.96
C VAL A 79 -1.13 26.83 5.30
N THR A 80 -1.89 27.83 4.88
CA THR A 80 -3.18 27.63 4.20
C THR A 80 -3.03 26.84 2.90
N ASP A 81 -2.04 27.20 2.08
CA ASP A 81 -1.74 26.53 0.81
C ASP A 81 -1.28 25.08 1.03
N PHE A 82 -0.51 24.82 2.09
CA PHE A 82 -0.12 23.47 2.48
C PHE A 82 -1.33 22.59 2.87
N CYS A 83 -2.23 23.11 3.72
CA CYS A 83 -3.45 22.41 4.09
C CYS A 83 -4.32 22.10 2.86
N TYR A 84 -4.47 23.07 1.96
CA TYR A 84 -5.20 22.88 0.71
C TYR A 84 -4.57 21.75 -0.15
N LEU A 85 -3.25 21.73 -0.30
CA LEU A 85 -2.54 20.67 -1.04
C LEU A 85 -2.71 19.31 -0.37
N LEU A 86 -2.64 19.24 0.96
CA LEU A 86 -2.87 18.00 1.73
C LEU A 86 -4.28 17.45 1.53
N ASP A 87 -5.31 18.29 1.62
CA ASP A 87 -6.69 17.81 1.51
C ASP A 87 -7.04 17.45 0.07
N LYS A 88 -6.54 18.22 -0.89
CA LYS A 88 -6.68 17.91 -2.32
C LYS A 88 -5.99 16.59 -2.69
N SER A 89 -4.79 16.33 -2.17
CA SER A 89 -4.06 15.09 -2.44
C SER A 89 -4.79 13.87 -1.86
N LYS A 90 -5.36 13.98 -0.65
CA LYS A 90 -6.20 12.93 -0.04
C LYS A 90 -7.46 12.66 -0.85
N GLN A 91 -8.16 13.70 -1.30
CA GLN A 91 -9.37 13.57 -2.11
C GLN A 91 -9.09 12.83 -3.42
N LEU A 92 -8.02 13.23 -4.12
CA LEU A 92 -7.60 12.57 -5.36
C LEU A 92 -7.13 11.13 -5.11
N PHE A 93 -6.40 10.88 -4.03
CA PHE A 93 -5.97 9.53 -3.68
C PHE A 93 -7.15 8.58 -3.43
N ASN A 94 -8.17 9.04 -2.69
CA ASN A 94 -9.36 8.23 -2.44
C ASN A 94 -10.12 7.97 -3.75
N GLY A 95 -10.25 8.98 -4.61
CA GLY A 95 -10.87 8.79 -5.92
C GLY A 95 -10.15 7.73 -6.77
N LEU A 96 -8.81 7.66 -6.74
CA LEU A 96 -8.06 6.63 -7.48
C LEU A 96 -8.41 5.20 -7.08
N ARG A 97 -8.82 5.00 -5.82
CA ARG A 97 -9.21 3.69 -5.29
C ARG A 97 -10.58 3.25 -5.77
N ASP A 98 -11.50 4.20 -5.94
CA ASP A 98 -12.88 3.93 -6.36
C ASP A 98 -13.01 3.79 -7.89
N LEU A 99 -11.94 4.05 -8.64
CA LEU A 99 -11.93 3.87 -10.09
C LEU A 99 -11.96 2.37 -10.47
N PRO A 100 -12.80 1.97 -11.44
CA PRO A 100 -12.80 0.60 -11.96
C PRO A 100 -11.41 0.16 -12.42
N GLN A 101 -10.99 -1.07 -12.04
CA GLN A 101 -9.69 -1.63 -12.41
C GLN A 101 -9.52 -1.83 -13.93
N TYR A 102 -10.64 -1.95 -14.67
CA TYR A 102 -10.64 -2.20 -16.11
C TYR A 102 -11.62 -1.27 -16.83
N GLY A 103 -11.26 -0.87 -18.06
CA GLY A 103 -12.26 -0.41 -19.04
C GLY A 103 -12.27 1.07 -19.46
N GLN A 104 -11.39 1.97 -18.98
CA GLN A 104 -11.37 3.35 -19.53
C GLN A 104 -9.98 4.02 -19.50
N LYS A 105 -9.62 4.70 -20.60
CA LYS A 105 -8.44 5.60 -20.74
C LYS A 105 -8.44 6.82 -19.79
N GLN A 106 -9.42 6.91 -18.87
CA GLN A 106 -9.57 8.03 -17.93
C GLN A 106 -8.68 7.88 -16.68
N TRP A 107 -8.26 6.67 -16.34
CA TRP A 107 -7.50 6.43 -15.12
C TRP A 107 -6.10 7.06 -15.19
N GLN A 108 -5.46 7.06 -16.35
CA GLN A 108 -4.12 7.62 -16.54
C GLN A 108 -4.12 9.13 -16.28
N SER A 109 -5.08 9.86 -16.87
CA SER A 109 -5.19 11.31 -16.66
C SER A 109 -5.51 11.65 -15.20
N TYR A 110 -6.34 10.84 -14.54
CA TYR A 110 -6.64 11.02 -13.12
C TYR A 110 -5.44 10.69 -12.23
N PHE A 111 -4.69 9.64 -12.56
CA PHE A 111 -3.44 9.28 -11.89
C PHE A 111 -2.40 10.39 -12.04
N GLY A 112 -2.16 10.88 -13.27
CA GLY A 112 -1.24 11.98 -13.53
C GLY A 112 -1.57 13.20 -12.69
N ARG A 113 -2.84 13.62 -12.66
CA ARG A 113 -3.30 14.72 -11.79
C ARG A 113 -3.04 14.45 -10.30
N THR A 114 -3.28 13.22 -9.84
CA THR A 114 -3.05 12.84 -8.44
C THR A 114 -1.56 12.91 -8.10
N PHE A 115 -0.73 12.34 -8.97
CA PHE A 115 0.72 12.31 -8.84
C PHE A 115 1.32 13.73 -8.87
N ASP A 116 0.83 14.60 -9.74
CA ASP A 116 1.24 16.01 -9.81
C ASP A 116 0.97 16.75 -8.51
N VAL A 117 -0.22 16.56 -7.92
CA VAL A 117 -0.56 17.19 -6.64
C VAL A 117 0.31 16.67 -5.50
N TYR A 118 0.57 15.36 -5.44
CA TYR A 118 1.48 14.79 -4.44
C TYR A 118 2.93 15.27 -4.63
N THR A 119 3.41 15.37 -5.86
CA THR A 119 4.75 15.87 -6.16
C THR A 119 4.87 17.35 -5.80
N LYS A 120 3.84 18.15 -6.11
CA LYS A 120 3.75 19.55 -5.70
C LYS A 120 3.76 19.68 -4.18
N LEU A 121 2.96 18.89 -3.47
CA LEU A 121 2.92 18.84 -2.01
C LEU A 121 4.29 18.46 -1.41
N TRP A 122 4.95 17.45 -1.98
CA TRP A 122 6.28 17.01 -1.54
C TRP A 122 7.35 18.09 -1.71
N LYS A 123 7.33 18.83 -2.82
CA LYS A 123 8.22 19.96 -3.05
C LYS A 123 7.88 21.14 -2.14
N PHE A 124 6.60 21.44 -1.97
CA PHE A 124 6.11 22.54 -1.14
C PHE A 124 6.57 22.40 0.31
N GLN A 125 6.47 21.20 0.89
CA GLN A 125 6.92 20.98 2.27
C GLN A 125 8.43 21.15 2.46
N GLN A 126 9.24 20.82 1.44
CA GLN A 126 10.69 21.02 1.48
C GLN A 126 11.06 22.50 1.39
N GLN A 127 10.42 23.24 0.48
CA GLN A 127 10.71 24.66 0.23
C GLN A 127 10.30 25.54 1.41
N HIS A 128 9.21 25.20 2.08
CA HIS A 128 8.64 26.00 3.16
C HIS A 128 8.85 25.36 4.55
N ARG A 129 9.89 24.51 4.68
CA ARG A 129 10.10 23.67 5.86
C ARG A 129 10.09 24.45 7.18
N GLN A 130 10.79 25.58 7.25
CA GLN A 130 10.89 26.40 8.46
C GLN A 130 9.53 26.95 8.91
N VAL A 131 8.72 27.45 7.96
CA VAL A 131 7.38 27.98 8.26
C VAL A 131 6.44 26.86 8.70
N LEU A 132 6.52 25.69 8.04
CA LEU A 132 5.69 24.54 8.40
C LEU A 132 6.06 23.94 9.76
N ASP A 133 7.34 23.96 10.12
CA ASP A 133 7.78 23.52 11.46
C ASP A 133 7.31 24.50 12.54
N ASN A 134 7.51 25.80 12.35
CA ASN A 134 7.26 26.82 13.38
C ASN A 134 5.78 27.21 13.53
N ARG A 135 4.99 27.17 12.45
CA ARG A 135 3.60 27.68 12.44
C ARG A 135 2.56 26.57 12.30
N TYR A 136 2.79 25.62 11.39
CA TYR A 136 1.88 24.49 11.21
C TYR A 136 2.14 23.37 12.23
N GLY A 137 3.35 23.28 12.76
CA GLY A 137 3.75 22.18 13.66
C GLY A 137 3.98 20.87 12.90
N LEU A 138 4.53 20.93 11.68
CA LEU A 138 4.72 19.78 10.80
C LEU A 138 5.60 18.71 11.46
N LYS A 139 5.00 17.60 11.85
CA LYS A 139 5.71 16.49 12.49
C LYS A 139 6.44 15.63 11.46
N ARG A 140 7.53 15.00 11.91
CA ARG A 140 8.34 14.11 11.08
C ARG A 140 7.52 12.95 10.50
N TRP A 141 6.61 12.38 11.29
CA TRP A 141 5.75 11.28 10.85
C TRP A 141 4.78 11.69 9.74
N GLN A 142 4.31 12.95 9.70
CA GLN A 142 3.44 13.46 8.63
C GLN A 142 4.19 13.51 7.28
N ILE A 143 5.48 13.86 7.29
CA ILE A 143 6.33 13.77 6.09
C ILE A 143 6.46 12.31 5.64
N GLY A 144 6.60 11.40 6.61
CA GLY A 144 6.58 9.96 6.37
C GLY A 144 5.27 9.49 5.71
N GLU A 145 4.12 10.01 6.12
CA GLU A 145 2.83 9.70 5.49
C GLU A 145 2.77 10.17 4.02
N ILE A 146 3.23 11.39 3.73
CA ILE A 146 3.28 11.91 2.36
C ILE A 146 4.19 11.03 1.50
N ALA A 147 5.39 10.71 1.99
CA ALA A 147 6.33 9.82 1.31
C ALA A 147 5.73 8.42 1.08
N SER A 148 5.05 7.86 2.10
CA SER A 148 4.39 6.56 2.01
C SER A 148 3.28 6.56 0.96
N LYS A 149 2.54 7.66 0.81
CA LYS A 149 1.50 7.80 -0.22
C LYS A 149 2.07 7.92 -1.62
N ILE A 150 3.22 8.59 -1.78
CA ILE A 150 3.92 8.64 -3.07
C ILE A 150 4.43 7.24 -3.45
N GLY A 151 5.05 6.51 -2.52
CA GLY A 151 5.44 5.11 -2.75
C GLY A 151 4.25 4.22 -3.11
N GLN A 152 3.09 4.45 -2.49
CA GLN A 152 1.85 3.75 -2.82
C GLN A 152 1.35 4.08 -4.24
N LEU A 153 1.47 5.32 -4.71
CA LEU A 153 1.13 5.70 -6.09
C LEU A 153 2.01 4.97 -7.10
N TYR A 154 3.32 4.91 -6.85
CA TYR A 154 4.26 4.16 -7.68
C TYR A 154 3.90 2.67 -7.75
N TYR A 155 3.63 2.06 -6.60
CA TYR A 155 3.19 0.67 -6.54
C TYR A 155 1.87 0.43 -7.29
N HIS A 156 0.89 1.32 -7.13
CA HIS A 156 -0.39 1.21 -7.83
C HIS A 156 -0.24 1.34 -9.35
N TYR A 157 0.70 2.17 -9.82
CA TYR A 157 1.01 2.29 -11.24
C TYR A 157 1.66 1.00 -11.76
N TYR A 158 2.62 0.44 -11.01
CA TYR A 158 3.21 -0.87 -11.30
C TYR A 158 2.15 -1.97 -11.46
N LEU A 159 1.15 -2.03 -10.57
CA LEU A 159 0.09 -3.04 -10.66
C LEU A 159 -0.73 -2.97 -11.97
N ARG A 160 -0.76 -1.81 -12.63
CA ARG A 160 -1.50 -1.62 -13.89
C ARG A 160 -0.63 -1.79 -15.13
N THR A 161 0.65 -1.46 -15.05
CA THR A 161 1.56 -1.48 -16.22
C THR A 161 2.53 -2.64 -16.22
N SER A 162 2.74 -3.29 -15.07
CA SER A 162 3.79 -4.28 -14.81
C SER A 162 5.22 -3.75 -15.04
N GLU A 163 5.42 -2.43 -15.11
CA GLU A 163 6.75 -1.82 -15.31
C GLU A 163 7.53 -1.78 -13.99
N THR A 164 8.61 -2.55 -13.92
CA THR A 164 9.43 -2.74 -12.71
C THR A 164 10.18 -1.48 -12.26
N SER A 165 10.36 -0.48 -13.13
CA SER A 165 10.93 0.82 -12.78
C SER A 165 10.13 1.50 -11.66
N TYR A 166 8.80 1.51 -11.74
CA TYR A 166 7.95 2.09 -10.71
C TYR A 166 7.94 1.28 -9.41
N LEU A 167 8.12 -0.04 -9.49
CA LEU A 167 8.28 -0.86 -8.29
C LEU A 167 9.58 -0.51 -7.55
N ASN A 168 10.67 -0.25 -8.27
CA ASN A 168 11.92 0.25 -7.69
C ASN A 168 11.76 1.65 -7.09
N GLU A 169 11.00 2.55 -7.72
CA GLU A 169 10.67 3.85 -7.12
C GLU A 169 9.88 3.72 -5.82
N ALA A 170 8.88 2.83 -5.77
CA ALA A 170 8.15 2.54 -4.54
C ALA A 170 9.08 2.04 -3.43
N PHE A 171 10.01 1.13 -3.76
CA PHE A 171 11.05 0.66 -2.85
C PHE A 171 11.92 1.81 -2.33
N SER A 172 12.37 2.71 -3.21
CA SER A 172 13.20 3.86 -2.84
C SER A 172 12.50 4.76 -1.81
N PHE A 173 11.21 5.04 -2.00
CA PHE A 173 10.42 5.80 -1.03
C PHE A 173 10.31 5.08 0.30
N TYR A 174 9.95 3.79 0.30
CA TYR A 174 9.78 3.05 1.55
C TYR A 174 11.09 2.83 2.30
N SER A 175 12.18 2.56 1.59
CA SER A 175 13.53 2.45 2.16
C SER A 175 13.97 3.78 2.77
N ALA A 176 13.77 4.90 2.07
CA ALA A 176 14.08 6.21 2.60
C ALA A 176 13.26 6.55 3.86
N ILE A 177 12.04 6.03 3.98
CA ILE A 177 11.23 6.22 5.17
C ILE A 177 11.84 5.53 6.40
N ARG A 178 12.29 4.28 6.23
CA ARG A 178 12.97 3.49 7.28
C ARG A 178 14.30 4.13 7.68
N GLN A 179 15.15 4.43 6.70
CA GLN A 179 16.49 5.00 6.92
C GLN A 179 16.45 6.34 7.67
N ARG A 180 15.42 7.15 7.43
CA ARG A 180 15.24 8.45 8.10
C ARG A 180 14.38 8.34 9.36
N SER A 181 13.88 7.16 9.70
CA SER A 181 13.06 6.90 10.89
C SER A 181 11.91 7.90 11.06
N TYR A 182 11.15 8.19 9.98
CA TYR A 182 10.09 9.22 10.06
C TYR A 182 9.03 8.88 11.12
N TYR A 183 8.82 7.58 11.39
CA TYR A 183 7.85 7.11 12.37
C TYR A 183 8.42 6.91 13.80
N SER A 184 9.65 7.33 14.07
CA SER A 184 10.30 7.18 15.41
C SER A 184 9.52 7.83 16.56
N GLN A 185 8.71 8.84 16.28
CA GLN A 185 7.94 9.57 17.30
C GLN A 185 6.46 9.15 17.36
N VAL A 186 6.00 8.23 16.49
CA VAL A 186 4.58 7.84 16.44
C VAL A 186 4.12 7.25 17.77
N ASN A 187 4.93 6.36 18.36
CA ASN A 187 4.56 5.67 19.60
C ASN A 187 4.55 6.64 20.81
N LYS A 188 5.06 7.87 20.67
CA LYS A 188 5.02 8.92 21.71
C LYS A 188 3.76 9.77 21.68
N GLU A 189 3.04 9.79 20.55
CA GLU A 189 1.82 10.59 20.39
C GLU A 189 0.61 9.93 21.06
N ASP A 190 0.74 8.67 21.51
CA ASP A 190 -0.30 7.85 22.18
C ASP A 190 -1.63 7.76 21.39
N ARG A 191 -1.50 7.64 20.06
CA ARG A 191 -2.64 7.64 19.13
C ARG A 191 -2.66 6.34 18.32
N PRO A 192 -3.61 5.43 18.56
CA PRO A 192 -3.64 4.13 17.91
C PRO A 192 -3.76 4.26 16.38
N GLU A 193 -4.48 5.27 15.89
CA GLU A 193 -4.64 5.55 14.46
C GLU A 193 -3.33 5.89 13.76
N LEU A 194 -2.35 6.46 14.47
CA LEU A 194 -1.02 6.76 13.91
C LEU A 194 -0.14 5.50 13.85
N VAL A 195 -0.21 4.67 14.88
CA VAL A 195 0.50 3.38 14.93
C VAL A 195 0.00 2.48 13.81
N VAL A 196 -1.32 2.39 13.61
CA VAL A 196 -1.92 1.65 12.48
C VAL A 196 -1.34 2.11 11.15
N LYS A 197 -1.14 3.42 10.93
CA LYS A 197 -0.53 3.90 9.67
C LYS A 197 0.92 3.46 9.51
N LYS A 198 1.70 3.40 10.60
CA LYS A 198 3.06 2.85 10.63
C LYS A 198 3.07 1.36 10.30
N LEU A 199 2.20 0.57 10.92
CA LEU A 199 2.05 -0.87 10.61
C LEU A 199 1.69 -1.10 9.13
N ARG A 200 0.76 -0.30 8.61
CA ARG A 200 0.38 -0.32 7.19
C ARG A 200 1.53 0.04 6.25
N TYR A 201 2.43 0.92 6.66
CA TYR A 201 3.63 1.24 5.90
C TYR A 201 4.55 0.01 5.83
N TYR A 202 4.83 -0.65 6.97
CA TYR A 202 5.66 -1.85 7.03
C TYR A 202 5.12 -2.97 6.15
N ALA A 203 3.82 -3.28 6.25
CA ALA A 203 3.19 -4.31 5.42
C ALA A 203 3.36 -4.03 3.92
N ARG A 204 3.14 -2.78 3.47
CA ARG A 204 3.35 -2.41 2.05
C ARG A 204 4.82 -2.47 1.64
N PHE A 205 5.74 -2.12 2.53
CA PHE A 205 7.16 -2.18 2.24
C PHE A 205 7.62 -3.63 2.06
N ILE A 206 7.19 -4.54 2.95
CA ILE A 206 7.43 -5.98 2.83
C ILE A 206 6.96 -6.50 1.48
N VAL A 207 5.73 -6.18 1.06
CA VAL A 207 5.19 -6.61 -0.25
C VAL A 207 6.08 -6.16 -1.40
N VAL A 208 6.54 -4.90 -1.40
CA VAL A 208 7.46 -4.41 -2.44
C VAL A 208 8.79 -5.15 -2.42
N CYS A 209 9.35 -5.43 -1.24
CA CYS A 209 10.59 -6.20 -1.09
C CYS A 209 10.43 -7.65 -1.56
N LEU A 210 9.29 -8.30 -1.30
CA LEU A 210 8.96 -9.64 -1.79
C LEU A 210 8.87 -9.67 -3.32
N LEU A 211 8.28 -8.65 -3.94
CA LEU A 211 8.18 -8.55 -5.40
C LEU A 211 9.54 -8.31 -6.06
N LEU A 212 10.42 -7.55 -5.41
CA LEU A 212 11.80 -7.28 -5.87
C LEU A 212 12.81 -8.35 -5.43
N ASN A 213 12.38 -9.43 -4.79
CA ASN A 213 13.24 -10.50 -4.27
C ASN A 213 14.37 -10.01 -3.33
N LYS A 214 14.09 -9.00 -2.48
CA LYS A 214 15.04 -8.46 -1.50
C LYS A 214 14.88 -9.17 -0.15
N MET A 215 15.13 -10.47 -0.11
CA MET A 215 14.76 -11.34 1.01
C MET A 215 15.45 -10.98 2.35
N ASP A 216 16.69 -10.49 2.32
CA ASP A 216 17.37 -10.04 3.55
C ASP A 216 16.63 -8.86 4.19
N VAL A 217 16.18 -7.90 3.35
CA VAL A 217 15.37 -6.77 3.81
C VAL A 217 14.01 -7.25 4.32
N VAL A 218 13.40 -8.26 3.68
CA VAL A 218 12.13 -8.83 4.14
C VAL A 218 12.26 -9.40 5.54
N LYS A 219 13.32 -10.19 5.82
CA LYS A 219 13.54 -10.78 7.14
C LYS A 219 13.66 -9.72 8.23
N ASP A 220 14.41 -8.65 7.96
CA ASP A 220 14.53 -7.51 8.88
C ASP A 220 13.18 -6.84 9.12
N LEU A 221 12.42 -6.55 8.05
CA LEU A 221 11.15 -5.86 8.13
C LEU A 221 10.06 -6.68 8.83
N VAL A 222 10.06 -8.00 8.68
CA VAL A 222 9.12 -8.90 9.37
C VAL A 222 9.38 -8.87 10.87
N LYS A 223 10.65 -8.89 11.28
CA LYS A 223 11.01 -8.76 12.69
C LYS A 223 10.57 -7.40 13.25
N GLU A 224 10.90 -6.30 12.55
CA GLU A 224 10.47 -4.96 12.97
C GLU A 224 8.94 -4.83 13.04
N LEU A 225 8.21 -5.38 12.08
CA LEU A 225 6.75 -5.37 12.09
C LEU A 225 6.18 -6.18 13.27
N SER A 226 6.80 -7.30 13.61
CA SER A 226 6.42 -8.11 14.78
C SER A 226 6.56 -7.31 16.07
N ASP A 227 7.70 -6.67 16.29
CA ASP A 227 7.97 -5.86 17.48
C ASP A 227 6.97 -4.70 17.58
N GLU A 228 6.63 -4.06 16.46
CA GLU A 228 5.66 -2.96 16.44
C GLU A 228 4.20 -3.42 16.69
N ILE A 229 3.81 -4.61 16.24
CA ILE A 229 2.48 -5.18 16.51
C ILE A 229 2.35 -5.57 17.99
N GLU A 230 3.41 -6.13 18.58
CA GLU A 230 3.45 -6.45 20.00
C GLU A 230 3.31 -5.19 20.86
N ASP A 231 4.09 -4.13 20.57
CA ASP A 231 4.00 -2.84 21.27
C ASP A 231 2.61 -2.19 21.10
N TYR A 232 2.05 -2.24 19.90
CA TYR A 232 0.69 -1.73 19.62
C TYR A 232 -0.38 -2.47 20.42
N THR A 233 -0.34 -3.81 20.41
CA THR A 233 -1.31 -4.63 21.14
C THR A 233 -1.19 -4.39 22.64
N HIS A 234 0.03 -4.41 23.18
CA HIS A 234 0.26 -4.25 24.60
C HIS A 234 -0.26 -2.89 25.11
N ARG A 235 -0.08 -1.82 24.31
CA ARG A 235 -0.51 -0.46 24.70
C ARG A 235 -2.01 -0.25 24.61
N PHE A 236 -2.64 -0.72 23.53
CA PHE A 236 -4.01 -0.32 23.20
C PHE A 236 -5.06 -1.43 23.39
N ASN A 237 -4.63 -2.69 23.62
CA ASN A 237 -5.50 -3.85 23.81
C ASN A 237 -6.63 -3.92 22.78
N THR A 238 -6.27 -3.94 21.50
CA THR A 238 -7.21 -3.74 20.40
C THR A 238 -7.73 -5.05 19.80
N GLU A 239 -8.99 -5.04 19.37
CA GLU A 239 -9.65 -6.20 18.74
C GLU A 239 -9.03 -6.57 17.37
N ASP A 240 -8.35 -5.63 16.71
CA ASP A 240 -7.70 -5.83 15.41
C ASP A 240 -6.36 -6.58 15.50
N GLN A 241 -5.89 -6.94 16.71
CA GLN A 241 -4.67 -7.73 16.90
C GLN A 241 -4.70 -9.04 16.09
N VAL A 242 -5.85 -9.73 16.05
CA VAL A 242 -5.98 -11.01 15.34
C VAL A 242 -5.71 -10.82 13.84
N GLU A 243 -6.17 -9.72 13.26
CA GLU A 243 -5.93 -9.39 11.85
C GLU A 243 -4.43 -9.12 11.59
N TRP A 244 -3.77 -8.36 12.46
CA TRP A 244 -2.35 -8.06 12.35
C TRP A 244 -1.45 -9.29 12.51
N ASN A 245 -1.80 -10.18 13.44
CA ASN A 245 -1.10 -11.46 13.61
C ASN A 245 -1.27 -12.36 12.38
N LEU A 246 -2.44 -12.37 11.76
CA LEU A 246 -2.67 -13.12 10.52
C LEU A 246 -1.78 -12.59 9.38
N VAL A 247 -1.59 -11.27 9.28
CA VAL A 247 -0.65 -10.68 8.29
C VAL A 247 0.77 -11.19 8.49
N LEU A 248 1.27 -11.21 9.74
CA LEU A 248 2.60 -11.76 10.04
C LEU A 248 2.71 -13.24 9.67
N GLN A 249 1.70 -14.05 10.01
CA GLN A 249 1.67 -15.47 9.67
C GLN A 249 1.68 -15.71 8.16
N GLU A 250 0.90 -14.94 7.39
CA GLU A 250 0.89 -15.05 5.92
C GLU A 250 2.25 -14.67 5.31
N VAL A 251 2.89 -13.61 5.81
CA VAL A 251 4.22 -13.21 5.33
C VAL A 251 5.28 -14.25 5.72
N ALA A 252 5.25 -14.76 6.95
CA ALA A 252 6.19 -15.78 7.40
C ALA A 252 6.07 -17.07 6.57
N ALA A 253 4.83 -17.54 6.34
CA ALA A 253 4.58 -18.71 5.50
C ALA A 253 5.06 -18.51 4.05
N PHE A 254 4.93 -17.29 3.51
CA PHE A 254 5.46 -16.97 2.19
C PHE A 254 6.99 -17.04 2.16
N VAL A 255 7.66 -16.43 3.14
CA VAL A 255 9.13 -16.42 3.22
C VAL A 255 9.70 -17.83 3.41
N GLU A 256 9.02 -18.67 4.19
CA GLU A 256 9.39 -20.08 4.40
C GLU A 256 9.22 -20.91 3.12
N ALA A 257 8.26 -20.57 2.27
CA ALA A 257 8.00 -21.25 1.00
C ALA A 257 8.86 -20.76 -0.19
N ASP A 258 9.51 -19.58 -0.11
CA ASP A 258 10.25 -18.94 -1.22
C ASP A 258 11.65 -19.56 -1.53
N PRO A 259 12.09 -20.64 -0.86
CA PRO A 259 13.00 -21.61 -1.47
C PRO A 259 12.32 -22.99 -1.60
N VAL A 260 11.87 -23.37 -2.81
CA VAL A 260 11.48 -24.77 -3.06
C VAL A 260 12.76 -25.58 -3.20
N MET A 261 13.24 -26.11 -2.08
CA MET A 261 14.34 -27.07 -2.05
C MET A 261 13.79 -28.43 -2.48
N VAL A 262 14.00 -28.80 -3.74
CA VAL A 262 13.69 -30.13 -4.27
C VAL A 262 14.93 -30.99 -4.11
N LEU A 263 14.80 -32.12 -3.42
CA LEU A 263 15.81 -33.17 -3.45
C LEU A 263 15.68 -33.91 -4.79
N ASN A 264 16.73 -33.87 -5.61
CA ASN A 264 16.82 -34.75 -6.78
C ASN A 264 17.03 -36.20 -6.34
N ASP A 265 16.82 -37.14 -7.26
CA ASP A 265 17.06 -38.59 -7.06
C ASP A 265 18.51 -38.90 -6.58
N ASP A 266 19.45 -37.99 -6.83
CA ASP A 266 20.85 -38.07 -6.40
C ASP A 266 21.11 -37.52 -4.98
N ASN A 267 20.06 -37.25 -4.19
CA ASN A 267 20.16 -36.64 -2.85
C ASN A 267 20.81 -35.23 -2.85
N THR A 268 20.85 -34.56 -4.01
CA THR A 268 21.33 -33.18 -4.15
C THR A 268 20.18 -32.20 -3.97
N ILE A 269 20.42 -31.14 -3.19
CA ILE A 269 19.44 -30.07 -2.96
C ILE A 269 19.44 -29.13 -4.16
N VAL A 270 18.35 -29.11 -4.92
CA VAL A 270 18.10 -28.11 -5.97
C VAL A 270 17.15 -27.05 -5.44
N ILE A 271 17.63 -25.81 -5.36
CA ILE A 271 16.77 -24.67 -5.05
C ILE A 271 16.04 -24.30 -6.35
N THR A 272 14.81 -24.77 -6.49
CA THR A 272 13.92 -24.30 -7.55
C THR A 272 13.23 -23.03 -7.05
N SER A 273 13.47 -21.91 -7.73
CA SER A 273 12.66 -20.72 -7.52
C SER A 273 11.47 -20.79 -8.46
N ASN A 274 10.25 -20.59 -7.94
CA ASN A 274 9.05 -20.47 -8.78
C ASN A 274 9.01 -19.12 -9.55
N ARG A 275 10.05 -18.30 -9.42
CA ARG A 275 10.21 -17.04 -10.14
C ARG A 275 10.82 -17.32 -11.51
N LEU A 276 10.26 -16.70 -12.54
CA LEU A 276 10.81 -16.75 -13.90
C LEU A 276 12.24 -16.19 -13.87
N ALA A 277 13.24 -17.07 -13.90
CA ALA A 277 14.63 -16.69 -14.09
C ALA A 277 14.92 -16.63 -15.61
N GLU A 278 15.78 -15.71 -16.05
CA GLU A 278 16.24 -15.65 -17.45
C GLU A 278 16.86 -16.98 -17.91
N THR A 279 17.45 -17.73 -16.98
CA THR A 279 18.03 -19.07 -17.20
C THR A 279 17.03 -20.22 -17.10
N GLY A 280 15.79 -19.95 -16.68
CA GLY A 280 14.71 -20.94 -16.55
C GLY A 280 13.72 -20.94 -17.73
N ALA A 281 13.91 -20.05 -18.71
CA ALA A 281 13.18 -20.11 -19.96
C ALA A 281 13.67 -21.32 -20.78
N PRO A 282 12.79 -22.15 -21.36
CA PRO A 282 13.20 -23.20 -22.28
C PRO A 282 14.10 -22.59 -23.36
N LEU A 283 15.27 -23.19 -23.58
CA LEU A 283 16.11 -22.80 -24.71
C LEU A 283 15.26 -22.94 -25.98
N LEU A 284 15.23 -21.89 -26.80
CA LEU A 284 14.61 -21.96 -28.11
C LEU A 284 15.18 -23.15 -28.87
N GLU A 285 14.31 -24.01 -29.44
CA GLU A 285 14.78 -25.14 -30.24
C GLU A 285 15.69 -24.66 -31.37
N GLN A 286 16.71 -25.46 -31.69
CA GLN A 286 17.72 -25.16 -32.71
C GLN A 286 17.03 -24.84 -34.06
N GLY A 287 16.90 -23.56 -34.39
CA GLY A 287 16.20 -23.07 -35.59
C GLY A 287 15.14 -21.99 -35.33
N MET A 288 14.75 -21.74 -34.08
CA MET A 288 13.81 -20.68 -33.73
C MET A 288 14.53 -19.33 -33.56
N ILE A 289 14.07 -18.31 -34.31
CA ILE A 289 14.63 -16.96 -34.28
C ILE A 289 13.77 -16.08 -33.35
N VAL A 290 14.39 -15.39 -32.38
CA VAL A 290 13.71 -14.39 -31.54
C VAL A 290 13.11 -13.31 -32.45
N GLY A 291 11.78 -13.21 -32.47
CA GLY A 291 11.04 -12.26 -33.31
C GLY A 291 10.17 -12.85 -34.43
N GLN A 292 10.24 -14.16 -34.70
CA GLN A 292 9.30 -14.84 -35.61
C GLN A 292 8.01 -15.34 -34.94
N LEU A 293 8.00 -15.44 -33.62
CA LEU A 293 6.83 -15.86 -32.87
C LEU A 293 5.88 -14.68 -32.69
N THR A 294 4.69 -14.80 -33.26
CA THR A 294 3.59 -13.87 -32.99
C THR A 294 2.78 -14.38 -31.81
N LEU A 295 2.01 -13.52 -31.14
CA LEU A 295 1.08 -13.95 -30.08
C LEU A 295 0.08 -15.00 -30.59
N ALA A 296 -0.21 -15.02 -31.90
CA ALA A 296 -1.08 -16.03 -32.51
C ALA A 296 -0.44 -17.43 -32.52
N ASP A 297 0.89 -17.52 -32.44
CA ASP A 297 1.64 -18.78 -32.35
C ASP A 297 1.81 -19.25 -30.89
N ALA A 298 1.43 -18.42 -29.92
CA ALA A 298 1.49 -18.77 -28.51
C ALA A 298 0.26 -19.59 -28.10
N LEU A 299 0.48 -20.87 -27.76
CA LEU A 299 -0.56 -21.71 -27.18
C LEU A 299 -0.71 -21.37 -25.69
N ILE A 300 -1.66 -20.49 -25.37
CA ILE A 300 -1.97 -20.14 -23.98
C ILE A 300 -2.71 -21.32 -23.35
N ILE A 301 -1.99 -22.15 -22.59
CA ILE A 301 -2.60 -23.22 -21.78
C ILE A 301 -3.19 -22.57 -20.53
N GLY A 302 -4.43 -22.11 -20.65
CA GLY A 302 -5.28 -21.71 -19.53
C GLY A 302 -5.96 -22.94 -18.90
N ASN A 303 -6.20 -22.88 -17.58
CA ASN A 303 -6.92 -23.92 -16.85
C ASN A 303 -8.38 -24.00 -17.34
N CYS A 304 -8.74 -25.11 -18.00
CA CYS A 304 -10.06 -25.41 -18.54
C CYS A 304 -11.05 -25.77 -17.43
N ASN A 305 -11.54 -24.79 -16.67
CA ASN A 305 -12.68 -25.01 -15.78
C ASN A 305 -13.98 -24.57 -16.51
N ASN A 306 -14.52 -25.49 -17.29
CA ASN A 306 -15.82 -25.48 -17.98
C ASN A 306 -15.93 -24.57 -19.23
N GLN A 307 -15.75 -25.19 -20.41
CA GLN A 307 -16.45 -24.79 -21.64
C GLN A 307 -17.90 -25.25 -21.60
#